data_AF-A0A175A5L8-F1
#
_entry.id   AF-A0A175A5L8-F1
#
_cell.length_a   1.000
_cell.length_b   1.000
_cell.length_c   1.000
_cell.angle_alpha   90.00
_cell.angle_beta   90.00
_cell.angle_gamma   90.00
#
_symmetry.space_group_name_H-M   'P 1'
#
loop_
_entity.id
_entity.type
_entity.pdbx_description
1 polymer ?
#
loop_
_entity_poly.entity_id
_entity_poly.type
_entity_poly.pdbx_seq_one_letter_code
_entity_poly.pdbx_strand_id
1 'polypeptide(L)'
;MFDDEIIAVANDSAQADRLATESAVKECYEQHKAAWESWDKGEPVDHWVDENGALCIRYENGEWFHYKMCPGMLGQDPFLSWW
;
A
#
# COMPACT_ATOMS: atom_id res chain seq x y z
N MET A 1 41.61 -21.94 3.11
CA MET A 1 40.50 -21.62 4.02
C MET A 1 40.52 -20.12 4.16
N PHE A 2 39.66 -19.44 3.40
CA PHE A 2 39.40 -18.01 3.52
C PHE A 2 37.90 -17.87 3.27
N ASP A 3 37.19 -17.93 4.40
CA ASP A 3 36.02 -17.14 4.79
C ASP A 3 34.88 -16.92 3.78
N ASP A 4 33.76 -17.57 4.11
CA ASP A 4 32.38 -17.10 3.88
C ASP A 4 32.25 -15.60 4.16
N GLU A 5 32.20 -14.75 3.14
CA GLU A 5 31.51 -13.47 3.26
C GLU A 5 31.14 -12.86 1.89
N ILE A 6 29.92 -12.31 1.83
CA ILE A 6 29.35 -11.44 0.79
C ILE A 6 28.71 -12.14 -0.43
N ILE A 7 27.56 -12.79 -0.19
CA ILE A 7 26.40 -12.81 -1.12
C ILE A 7 25.29 -12.14 -0.26
N ALA A 8 24.80 -10.93 -0.47
CA ALA A 8 24.19 -10.37 -1.66
C ALA A 8 24.02 -8.84 -1.45
N VAL A 9 24.80 -8.01 -2.16
CA VAL A 9 24.54 -6.57 -2.27
C VAL A 9 23.81 -6.27 -3.58
N ALA A 10 22.64 -6.86 -3.73
CA ALA A 10 21.74 -6.59 -4.85
C ALA A 10 20.28 -6.86 -4.41
N ASN A 11 19.84 -6.27 -3.31
CA ASN A 11 18.45 -6.41 -2.86
C ASN A 11 17.86 -5.14 -2.21
N ASP A 12 18.61 -4.05 -2.15
CA ASP A 12 18.19 -2.84 -1.43
C ASP A 12 17.03 -2.12 -2.15
N SER A 13 17.12 -1.98 -3.47
CA SER A 13 16.07 -1.30 -4.27
C SER A 13 14.76 -2.08 -4.34
N ALA A 14 14.79 -3.41 -4.44
CA ALA A 14 13.58 -4.22 -4.54
C ALA A 14 12.91 -4.45 -3.18
N GLN A 15 13.68 -4.51 -2.07
CA GLN A 15 13.11 -4.52 -0.73
C GLN A 15 12.57 -3.16 -0.33
N ALA A 16 13.25 -2.06 -0.69
CA ALA A 16 12.75 -0.71 -0.42
C ALA A 16 11.43 -0.42 -1.15
N ASP A 17 11.29 -0.85 -2.40
CA ASP A 17 10.06 -0.69 -3.18
C ASP A 17 8.89 -1.51 -2.60
N ARG A 18 9.18 -2.74 -2.15
CA ARG A 18 8.20 -3.61 -1.49
C ARG A 18 7.76 -3.07 -0.13
N LEU A 19 8.70 -2.57 0.68
CA LEU A 19 8.43 -1.94 1.98
C LEU A 19 7.65 -0.62 1.82
N ALA A 20 7.95 0.16 0.78
CA ALA A 20 7.21 1.37 0.45
C ALA A 20 5.76 1.04 0.06
N THR A 21 5.57 -0.04 -0.71
CA THR A 21 4.23 -0.51 -1.11
C THR A 21 3.44 -1.02 0.10
N GLU A 22 4.03 -1.84 0.96
CA GLU A 22 3.37 -2.33 2.19
C GLU A 22 3.02 -1.19 3.15
N SER A 23 3.88 -0.19 3.28
CA SER A 23 3.59 1.01 4.08
C SER A 23 2.42 1.80 3.49
N ALA A 24 2.36 1.96 2.17
CA ALA A 24 1.26 2.61 1.48
C ALA A 24 -0.06 1.84 1.64
N VAL A 25 -0.03 0.51 1.57
CA VAL A 25 -1.19 -0.37 1.81
C VAL A 25 -1.75 -0.14 3.20
N LYS A 26 -0.88 -0.15 4.23
CA LYS A 26 -1.29 0.04 5.62
C LYS A 26 -1.85 1.44 5.84
N GLU A 27 -1.22 2.47 5.31
CA GLU A 27 -1.70 3.85 5.44
C GLU A 27 -3.07 4.04 4.74
N CYS A 28 -3.24 3.50 3.53
CA CYS A 28 -4.51 3.56 2.81
C CYS A 28 -5.63 2.83 3.58
N TYR A 29 -5.33 1.63 4.08
CA TYR A 29 -6.23 0.85 4.90
C TYR A 29 -6.64 1.59 6.17
N GLU A 30 -5.67 2.14 6.92
CA GLU A 30 -5.95 2.85 8.18
C GLU A 30 -6.79 4.10 7.96
N GLN A 31 -6.50 4.89 6.91
CA GLN A 31 -7.31 6.07 6.57
C GLN A 31 -8.74 5.70 6.17
N HIS A 32 -8.90 4.67 5.31
CA HIS A 32 -10.23 4.25 4.88
C HIS A 32 -11.03 3.66 6.05
N LYS A 33 -10.38 2.85 6.89
CA LYS A 33 -10.97 2.32 8.11
C LYS A 33 -11.36 3.42 9.09
N ALA A 34 -10.55 4.45 9.25
CA ALA A 34 -10.85 5.60 10.12
C ALA A 34 -12.03 6.44 9.59
N ALA A 35 -12.25 6.46 8.28
CA ALA A 35 -13.40 7.12 7.67
C ALA A 35 -14.72 6.35 7.83
N TRP A 36 -14.67 5.06 8.22
CA TRP A 36 -15.84 4.21 8.42
C TRP A 36 -16.12 4.01 9.91
N GLU A 37 -17.38 4.18 10.31
CA GLU A 37 -17.80 3.96 11.70
C GLU A 37 -17.74 2.48 12.12
N SER A 38 -17.81 1.55 11.17
CA SER A 38 -17.74 0.11 11.43
C SER A 38 -17.08 -0.60 10.25
N TRP A 39 -15.96 -1.26 10.50
CA TRP A 39 -15.17 -1.94 9.48
C TRP A 39 -15.43 -3.45 9.50
N ASP A 40 -16.13 -3.95 8.49
CA ASP A 40 -16.54 -5.36 8.35
C ASP A 40 -15.71 -6.16 7.33
N LYS A 41 -14.76 -5.51 6.65
CA LYS A 41 -14.05 -6.06 5.49
C LYS A 41 -12.92 -7.03 5.88
N GLY A 42 -12.44 -6.91 7.11
CA GLY A 42 -11.27 -7.63 7.61
C GLY A 42 -9.96 -6.94 7.25
N GLU A 43 -8.85 -7.67 7.36
CA GLU A 43 -7.51 -7.15 7.08
C GLU A 43 -7.18 -7.21 5.57
N PRO A 44 -6.24 -6.37 5.09
CA PRO A 44 -5.74 -6.47 3.72
C PRO A 44 -4.98 -7.79 3.52
N VAL A 45 -5.39 -8.61 2.54
CA VAL A 45 -4.81 -9.93 2.25
C VAL A 45 -3.95 -9.96 0.99
N ASP A 46 -4.15 -9.01 0.08
CA ASP A 46 -3.43 -8.94 -1.20
C ASP A 46 -3.44 -7.52 -1.73
N HIS A 47 -2.45 -7.14 -2.53
CA HIS A 47 -2.40 -5.82 -3.13
C HIS A 47 -1.58 -5.79 -4.44
N TRP A 48 -1.94 -4.88 -5.32
CA TRP A 48 -1.18 -4.59 -6.53
C TRP A 48 -1.42 -3.14 -6.98
N VAL A 49 -0.48 -2.57 -7.72
CA VAL A 49 -0.65 -1.24 -8.31
C VAL A 49 -1.14 -1.42 -9.74
N ASP A 50 -2.24 -0.75 -10.10
CA ASP A 50 -2.79 -0.79 -11.44
C ASP A 50 -1.97 0.06 -12.43
N GLU A 51 -2.30 -0.03 -13.72
CA GLU A 51 -1.63 0.74 -14.77
C GLU A 51 -1.83 2.26 -14.64
N ASN A 52 -2.83 2.70 -13.86
CA ASN A 52 -3.11 4.10 -13.57
C ASN A 52 -2.37 4.61 -12.32
N GLY A 53 -1.58 3.75 -11.66
CA GLY A 53 -0.89 4.05 -10.41
C GLY A 53 -1.79 4.06 -9.18
N ALA A 54 -3.00 3.49 -9.26
CA ALA A 54 -3.87 3.29 -8.11
C ALA A 54 -3.51 1.98 -7.41
N LEU A 55 -3.48 2.01 -6.08
CA LEU A 55 -3.20 0.86 -5.25
C LEU A 55 -4.48 0.05 -5.02
N CYS A 56 -4.55 -1.14 -5.56
CA CYS A 56 -5.66 -2.07 -5.40
C CYS A 56 -5.38 -2.97 -4.20
N ILE A 57 -6.28 -3.03 -3.22
CA ILE A 57 -6.14 -3.91 -2.05
C ILE A 57 -7.34 -4.84 -1.98
N ARG A 58 -7.08 -6.15 -1.82
CA ARG A 58 -8.09 -7.17 -1.49
C ARG A 58 -8.18 -7.33 0.01
N TYR A 59 -9.40 -7.49 0.52
CA TYR A 59 -9.67 -7.78 1.92
C TYR A 59 -10.12 -9.23 2.15
N GLU A 60 -10.11 -9.66 3.42
CA GLU A 60 -10.53 -11.01 3.83
C GLU A 60 -11.96 -11.35 3.40
N ASN A 61 -12.85 -10.37 3.36
CA ASN A 61 -14.22 -10.56 2.89
C ASN A 61 -14.33 -10.80 1.36
N GLY A 62 -13.23 -10.68 0.62
CA GLY A 62 -13.17 -10.86 -0.83
C GLY A 62 -13.45 -9.59 -1.64
N GLU A 63 -13.74 -8.45 -1.00
CA GLU A 63 -13.89 -7.17 -1.67
C GLU A 63 -12.53 -6.59 -2.08
N TRP A 64 -12.57 -5.78 -3.14
CA TRP A 64 -11.42 -5.06 -3.67
C TRP A 64 -11.72 -3.57 -3.66
N PHE A 65 -10.76 -2.79 -3.16
CA PHE A 65 -10.83 -1.33 -3.19
C PHE A 65 -9.62 -0.77 -3.90
N HIS A 66 -9.86 0.20 -4.77
CA HIS A 66 -8.81 0.97 -5.41
C HIS A 66 -8.54 2.21 -4.57
N TYR A 67 -7.27 2.52 -4.35
CA TYR A 67 -6.82 3.66 -3.58
C TYR A 67 -5.98 4.57 -4.45
N LYS A 68 -6.32 5.86 -4.44
CA LYS A 68 -5.56 6.88 -5.14
C LYS A 68 -5.34 8.07 -4.23
N MET A 69 -4.07 8.38 -3.99
CA MET A 69 -3.70 9.58 -3.27
C MET A 69 -3.88 10.78 -4.21
N CYS A 70 -4.87 11.61 -3.91
CA CYS A 70 -5.10 12.84 -4.64
C CYS A 70 -4.33 13.96 -3.93
N PRO A 71 -3.38 14.65 -4.59
CA PRO A 71 -2.58 15.71 -3.98
C PRO A 71 -3.38 16.98 -3.60
N GLY A 72 -4.71 16.96 -3.73
CA GLY A 72 -5.58 18.13 -3.60
C GLY A 72 -5.41 19.11 -4.77
N MET A 73 -6.34 20.07 -4.91
CA MET A 73 -6.09 21.28 -5.69
C MET A 73 -5.34 22.32 -4.85
N LEU A 74 -4.78 23.36 -5.47
CA LEU A 74 -4.08 24.45 -4.77
C LEU A 74 -4.86 24.96 -3.55
N GLY A 75 -4.34 24.68 -2.36
CA GLY A 75 -4.93 25.08 -1.07
C GLY A 75 -5.81 24.02 -0.38
N GLN A 76 -5.92 22.81 -0.93
CA GLN A 76 -6.56 21.68 -0.25
C GLN A 76 -5.49 20.70 0.22
N ASP A 77 -5.68 20.15 1.42
CA ASP A 77 -4.87 19.03 1.89
C ASP A 77 -5.04 17.82 0.95
N PRO A 78 -3.98 17.03 0.75
CA PRO A 78 -4.10 15.81 -0.01
C PRO A 78 -5.08 14.86 0.69
N PHE A 79 -5.86 14.14 -0.11
CA PHE A 79 -6.86 13.21 0.40
C PHE A 79 -6.77 11.88 -0.31
N LEU A 80 -7.04 10.82 0.43
CA LEU A 80 -7.17 9.49 -0.12
C LEU A 80 -8.55 9.33 -0.76
N SER A 81 -8.58 8.98 -2.04
CA SER A 81 -9.80 8.58 -2.74
C SER A 81 -9.85 7.06 -2.85
N TRP A 82 -11.02 6.48 -2.62
CA TRP A 82 -11.27 5.05 -2.76
C TRP A 82 -12.59 4.75 -3.50
N TRP A 83 -12.61 3.67 -4.27
CA TRP A 83 -13.79 3.18 -5.00
C TRP A 83 -13.71 1.68 -5.30
#